data_AF-A0AAV9WKL5-F1
#
_entry.id   AF-A0AAV9WKL5-F1
#
_cell.length_a   1.000
_cell.length_b   1.000
_cell.length_c   1.000
_cell.angle_alpha   90.00
_cell.angle_beta   90.00
_cell.angle_gamma   90.00
#
_symmetry.space_group_name_H-M   'P 1'
#
loop_
_entity.id
_entity.type
_entity.pdbx_description
1 polymer ?
#
loop_
_entity_poly.entity_id
_entity_poly.type
_entity_poly.pdbx_seq_one_letter_code
_entity_poly.pdbx_strand_id
1 'polypeptide(L)'
;MATATTGATFNAKATVDSAWKIIPFFQSRDIHATVLQYTKELGFTLGSEEPHFASLFAGPKAASNIYFSLCHKASEFCASSAMIALGARQHEALYAGLVAREQTQGGSETFRIVEGIQDKEWGFRQFSIKDRDGNQLTFFRFLEGSNGEEMWERAEGEEEGEGERTKENERGCVDSLYETKPKDAMTRDQQRHGVGPG
;
A
#
# COMPACT_ATOMS: atom_id res chain seq x y z
N MET A 1 27.55 3.63 -43.81
CA MET A 1 26.68 2.60 -43.21
C MET A 1 25.91 3.26 -42.09
N ALA A 2 24.67 3.70 -42.33
CA ALA A 2 23.81 4.28 -41.30
C ALA A 2 23.01 3.14 -40.66
N THR A 3 23.25 2.88 -39.37
CA THR A 3 22.42 1.98 -38.57
C THR A 3 21.06 2.63 -38.37
N ALA A 4 20.05 2.08 -39.04
CA ALA A 4 18.67 2.45 -38.79
C ALA A 4 18.29 1.95 -37.39
N THR A 5 18.17 2.86 -36.44
CA THR A 5 17.54 2.58 -35.16
C THR A 5 16.05 2.35 -35.45
N THR A 6 15.62 1.09 -35.43
CA THR A 6 14.19 0.75 -35.41
C THR A 6 13.59 1.34 -34.14
N GLY A 7 12.97 2.51 -34.27
CA GLY A 7 12.26 3.16 -33.17
C GLY A 7 11.09 2.28 -32.76
N ALA A 8 11.23 1.59 -31.63
CA ALA A 8 10.10 0.91 -31.01
C ALA A 8 9.00 1.95 -30.76
N THR A 9 7.81 1.69 -31.29
CA THR A 9 6.65 2.55 -31.07
C THR A 9 6.27 2.53 -29.59
N PHE A 10 6.15 3.72 -28.99
CA PHE A 10 5.71 3.87 -27.60
C PHE A 10 4.32 3.25 -27.39
N ASN A 11 4.22 2.28 -26.49
CA ASN A 11 2.95 1.67 -26.07
C ASN A 11 2.57 2.17 -24.68
N ALA A 12 1.69 3.18 -24.64
CA ALA A 12 1.23 3.79 -23.41
C ALA A 12 0.52 2.80 -22.48
N LYS A 13 -0.29 1.88 -23.03
CA LYS A 13 -1.07 0.93 -22.22
C LYS A 13 -0.16 -0.01 -21.46
N ALA A 14 0.78 -0.67 -22.15
CA ALA A 14 1.72 -1.59 -21.50
C ALA A 14 2.57 -0.90 -20.42
N THR A 15 2.88 0.39 -20.62
CA THR A 15 3.61 1.18 -19.62
C THR A 15 2.75 1.47 -18.40
N VAL A 16 1.50 1.92 -18.57
CA VAL A 16 0.58 2.23 -17.47
C VAL A 16 0.13 0.97 -16.73
N ASP A 17 -0.03 -0.15 -17.43
CA ASP A 17 -0.37 -1.45 -16.83
C ASP A 17 0.72 -1.94 -15.84
N SER A 18 1.95 -1.39 -15.91
CA SER A 18 3.02 -1.67 -14.94
C SER A 18 2.91 -0.85 -13.64
N ALA A 19 1.96 0.10 -13.57
CA ALA A 19 1.79 0.95 -12.41
C ALA A 19 1.25 0.15 -11.22
N TRP A 20 2.05 0.07 -10.17
CA TRP A 20 1.72 -0.59 -8.92
C TRP A 20 0.83 0.23 -7.98
N LYS A 21 0.82 1.57 -8.10
CA LYS A 21 0.08 2.47 -7.20
C LYS A 21 -0.32 3.78 -7.87
N ILE A 22 -1.42 4.35 -7.36
CA ILE A 22 -1.75 5.78 -7.45
C ILE A 22 -1.60 6.35 -6.03
N ILE A 23 -0.86 7.45 -5.89
CA ILE A 23 -0.61 8.09 -4.60
C ILE A 23 -1.10 9.54 -4.66
N PRO A 24 -2.23 9.89 -4.03
CA PRO A 24 -2.65 11.28 -3.90
C PRO A 24 -1.65 12.08 -3.08
N PHE A 25 -1.47 13.33 -3.50
CA PHE A 25 -0.60 14.29 -2.84
C PHE A 25 -1.46 15.44 -2.30
N PHE A 26 -1.55 15.53 -0.98
CA PHE A 26 -2.35 16.52 -0.26
C PHE A 26 -1.47 17.65 0.25
N GLN A 27 -2.07 18.80 0.49
CA GLN A 27 -1.42 19.88 1.22
C GLN A 27 -1.79 19.79 2.70
N SER A 28 -0.82 20.12 3.54
CA SER A 28 -0.96 20.26 4.98
C SER A 28 -0.49 21.65 5.38
N ARG A 29 -1.16 22.27 6.35
CA ARG A 29 -0.70 23.54 6.95
C ARG A 29 0.23 23.30 8.14
N ASP A 30 0.33 22.06 8.60
CA ASP A 30 1.12 21.63 9.76
C ASP A 30 1.34 20.11 9.69
N ILE A 31 2.53 19.72 9.23
CA ILE A 31 2.85 18.30 8.96
C ILE A 31 2.68 17.45 10.22
N HIS A 32 3.16 17.92 11.37
CA HIS A 32 3.10 17.16 12.60
C HIS A 32 1.65 16.95 13.05
N ALA A 33 0.83 18.00 13.00
CA ALA A 33 -0.59 17.88 13.33
C ALA A 33 -1.33 16.92 12.37
N THR A 34 -1.00 16.95 11.08
CA THR A 34 -1.55 16.00 10.10
C THR A 34 -1.15 14.56 10.46
N VAL A 35 0.12 14.31 10.78
CA VAL A 35 0.59 12.98 11.19
C VAL A 35 -0.14 12.48 12.43
N LEU A 36 -0.27 13.32 13.47
CA LEU A 36 -1.00 12.95 14.68
C LEU A 36 -2.46 12.62 14.38
N GLN A 37 -3.14 13.46 13.60
CA GLN A 37 -4.53 13.21 13.22
C GLN A 37 -4.67 11.89 12.48
N TYR A 38 -3.93 11.67 11.39
CA TYR A 38 -4.12 10.50 10.54
C TYR A 38 -3.73 9.20 11.26
N THR A 39 -2.71 9.24 12.12
CA THR A 39 -2.27 8.04 12.86
C THR A 39 -3.12 7.74 14.09
N LYS A 40 -3.49 8.74 14.88
CA LYS A 40 -4.25 8.55 16.13
C LYS A 40 -5.75 8.47 15.90
N GLU A 41 -6.26 9.27 14.96
CA GLU A 41 -7.70 9.34 14.73
C GLU A 41 -8.17 8.34 13.67
N LEU A 42 -7.47 8.28 12.54
CA LEU A 42 -7.90 7.51 11.37
C LEU A 42 -7.19 6.15 11.23
N GLY A 43 -6.22 5.85 12.10
CA GLY A 43 -5.55 4.55 12.13
C GLY A 43 -4.55 4.30 11.00
N PHE A 44 -4.08 5.35 10.32
CA PHE A 44 -2.97 5.23 9.37
C PHE A 44 -1.66 4.91 10.10
N THR A 45 -0.73 4.30 9.37
CA THR A 45 0.66 4.09 9.81
C THR A 45 1.55 5.18 9.22
N LEU A 46 2.47 5.71 10.03
CA LEU A 46 3.49 6.65 9.59
C LEU A 46 4.54 5.93 8.74
N GLY A 47 4.77 6.43 7.53
CA GLY A 47 5.89 6.02 6.68
C GLY A 47 7.11 6.89 6.91
N SER A 48 6.97 8.21 6.81
CA SER A 48 8.01 9.21 7.06
C SER A 48 7.39 10.52 7.54
N GLU A 49 8.11 11.23 8.39
CA GLU A 49 7.79 12.59 8.83
C GLU A 49 9.06 13.45 8.70
N GLU A 50 8.98 14.46 7.84
CA GLU A 50 10.02 15.44 7.56
C GLU A 50 9.44 16.85 7.73
N PRO A 51 10.27 17.90 7.90
CA PRO A 51 9.77 19.26 8.16
C PRO A 51 8.76 19.80 7.14
N HIS A 52 8.85 19.37 5.89
CA HIS A 52 7.98 19.83 4.79
C HIS A 52 7.16 18.71 4.14
N PHE A 53 7.23 17.50 4.67
CA PHE A 53 6.66 16.32 4.03
C PHE A 53 6.25 15.24 5.04
N ALA A 54 5.15 14.54 4.78
CA ALA A 54 4.86 13.29 5.45
C ALA A 54 4.28 12.26 4.48
N SER A 55 4.57 10.99 4.74
CA SER A 55 3.91 9.86 4.07
C SER A 55 3.15 9.02 5.09
N LEU A 56 1.89 8.75 4.78
CA LEU A 56 0.97 8.00 5.63
C LEU A 56 0.36 6.88 4.80
N PHE A 57 0.20 5.71 5.40
CA PHE A 57 -0.34 4.56 4.69
C PHE A 57 -1.26 3.66 5.51
N ALA A 58 -2.07 2.87 4.82
CA ALA A 58 -2.90 1.82 5.38
C ALA A 58 -2.91 0.57 4.49
N GLY A 59 -3.21 -0.57 5.10
CA GLY A 59 -3.36 -1.85 4.42
C GLY A 59 -2.04 -2.57 4.05
N PRO A 60 -2.14 -3.82 3.58
CA PRO A 60 -0.98 -4.63 3.19
C PRO A 60 -0.13 -3.94 2.12
N LYS A 61 1.20 -4.02 2.25
CA LYS A 61 2.16 -3.38 1.34
C LYS A 61 1.87 -1.88 1.08
N ALA A 62 1.22 -1.20 2.04
CA ALA A 62 0.78 0.20 1.91
C ALA A 62 -0.16 0.41 0.70
N ALA A 63 -1.20 -0.42 0.60
CA ALA A 63 -2.20 -0.39 -0.47
C ALA A 63 -2.86 0.99 -0.63
N SER A 64 -3.09 1.71 0.47
CA SER A 64 -3.52 3.11 0.46
C SER A 64 -2.39 3.98 0.98
N ASN A 65 -1.82 4.83 0.14
CA ASN A 65 -0.82 5.84 0.53
C ASN A 65 -1.40 7.24 0.32
N ILE A 66 -1.08 8.16 1.21
CA ILE A 66 -1.33 9.59 1.03
C ILE A 66 -0.06 10.33 1.42
N TYR A 67 0.41 11.19 0.53
CA TYR A 67 1.55 12.07 0.80
C TYR A 67 1.06 13.46 1.10
N PHE A 68 1.77 14.16 1.99
CA PHE A 68 1.46 15.52 2.40
C PHE A 68 2.67 16.42 2.17
N SER A 69 2.45 17.59 1.59
CA SER A 69 3.45 18.67 1.56
C SER A 69 3.00 19.83 2.43
N LEU A 70 3.96 20.47 3.09
CA LEU A 70 3.69 21.67 3.85
C LEU A 70 3.38 22.85 2.91
N CYS A 71 2.23 23.47 3.11
CA CYS A 71 1.81 24.71 2.47
C CYS A 71 1.87 25.85 3.49
N HIS A 72 2.86 26.73 3.34
CA HIS A 72 3.11 27.82 4.28
C HIS A 72 2.15 29.00 4.14
N LYS A 73 1.58 29.20 2.95
CA LYS A 73 0.75 30.38 2.64
C LYS A 73 -0.70 29.96 2.50
N ALA A 74 -1.55 30.52 3.36
CA ALA A 74 -2.99 30.28 3.32
C ALA A 74 -3.62 30.61 1.95
N SER A 75 -3.08 31.59 1.21
CA SER A 75 -3.55 31.98 -0.13
C SER A 75 -3.24 30.97 -1.23
N GLU A 76 -2.26 30.08 -1.01
CA GLU A 76 -1.84 29.04 -1.97
C GLU A 76 -2.41 27.66 -1.59
N PHE A 77 -3.10 27.57 -0.45
CA PHE A 77 -3.65 26.32 0.04
C PHE A 77 -4.81 25.83 -0.83
N CYS A 78 -4.73 24.56 -1.25
CA CYS A 78 -5.77 23.87 -1.99
C CYS A 78 -6.10 22.54 -1.31
N ALA A 79 -7.33 22.44 -0.79
CA ALA A 79 -7.83 21.21 -0.21
C ALA A 79 -7.93 20.12 -1.28
N SER A 80 -7.39 18.95 -0.98
CA SER A 80 -7.39 17.79 -1.86
C SER A 80 -8.49 16.81 -1.47
N SER A 81 -8.74 15.81 -2.33
CA SER A 81 -9.68 14.73 -2.02
C SER A 81 -9.17 13.37 -2.49
N ALA A 82 -9.57 12.33 -1.77
CA ALA A 82 -9.34 10.94 -2.17
C ALA A 82 -10.49 10.04 -1.73
N MET A 83 -10.70 8.96 -2.48
CA MET A 83 -11.61 7.88 -2.11
C MET A 83 -10.80 6.67 -1.65
N ILE A 84 -11.25 6.02 -0.57
CA ILE A 84 -10.61 4.84 0.01
C ILE A 84 -11.63 3.71 0.09
N ALA A 85 -11.37 2.64 -0.64
CA ALA A 85 -12.17 1.42 -0.57
C ALA A 85 -11.89 0.67 0.73
N LEU A 86 -12.94 0.21 1.40
CA LEU A 86 -12.87 -0.58 2.62
C LEU A 86 -13.70 -1.85 2.47
N GLY A 87 -13.33 -2.89 3.24
CA GLY A 87 -14.17 -4.07 3.42
C GLY A 87 -15.51 -3.71 4.08
N ALA A 88 -16.55 -4.48 3.79
CA ALA A 88 -17.92 -4.12 4.17
C ALA A 88 -18.11 -3.87 5.67
N ARG A 89 -17.49 -4.70 6.51
CA ARG A 89 -17.53 -4.57 7.97
C ARG A 89 -16.71 -3.38 8.46
N GLN A 90 -15.54 -3.15 7.87
CA GLN A 90 -14.63 -2.07 8.25
C GLN A 90 -15.19 -0.70 7.90
N HIS A 91 -15.92 -0.60 6.79
CA HIS A 91 -16.60 0.62 6.36
C HIS A 91 -17.61 1.12 7.40
N GLU A 92 -18.53 0.23 7.81
CA GLU A 92 -19.55 0.55 8.83
C GLU A 92 -18.92 0.81 10.21
N ALA A 93 -17.93 0.01 10.60
CA ALA A 93 -17.26 0.15 11.89
C ALA A 93 -16.49 1.48 12.00
N LEU A 94 -15.82 1.90 10.92
CA LEU A 94 -15.13 3.19 10.89
C LEU A 94 -16.12 4.34 11.04
N TYR A 95 -17.22 4.34 10.29
CA TYR A 95 -18.25 5.38 10.40
C TYR A 95 -18.81 5.48 11.82
N ALA A 96 -19.22 4.34 12.40
CA ALA A 96 -19.75 4.30 13.77
C ALA A 96 -18.75 4.82 14.81
N GLY A 97 -17.46 4.46 14.67
CA GLY A 97 -16.39 4.95 15.54
C GLY A 97 -16.20 6.46 15.46
N LEU A 98 -16.24 7.04 14.25
CA LEU A 98 -16.10 8.48 14.03
C LEU A 98 -17.30 9.26 14.60
N VAL A 99 -18.53 8.78 14.39
CA VAL A 99 -19.75 9.38 14.96
C VAL A 99 -19.71 9.36 16.49
N ALA A 100 -19.32 8.24 17.10
CA ALA A 100 -19.22 8.14 18.55
C ALA A 100 -18.18 9.13 19.14
N ARG A 101 -17.06 9.34 18.44
CA ARG A 101 -16.06 10.35 18.85
C ARG A 101 -16.58 11.77 18.74
N GLU A 102 -17.24 12.12 17.63
CA GLU A 102 -17.82 13.44 17.43
C GLU A 102 -18.84 13.78 18.53
N GLN A 103 -19.64 12.80 18.96
CA GLN A 103 -20.63 12.97 20.03
C GLN A 103 -20.03 13.05 21.44
N THR A 104 -18.98 12.28 21.73
CA THR A 104 -18.40 12.19 23.08
C THR A 104 -17.43 13.32 23.43
N GLN A 105 -16.82 13.95 22.42
CA GLN A 105 -15.81 15.01 22.63
C GLN A 105 -16.36 16.43 22.42
N GLY A 106 -17.68 16.58 22.23
CA GLY A 106 -18.30 17.90 21.99
C GLY A 106 -18.02 18.45 20.59
N GLY A 107 -17.79 17.56 19.62
CA GLY A 107 -17.25 17.85 18.29
C GLY A 107 -15.78 17.42 18.17
N SER A 108 -15.36 17.02 16.98
CA SER A 108 -13.95 16.76 16.69
C SER A 108 -13.32 18.02 16.08
N GLU A 109 -12.32 18.60 16.76
CA GLU A 109 -11.53 19.70 16.18
C GLU A 109 -10.59 19.20 15.06
N THR A 110 -10.37 17.89 14.99
CA THR A 110 -9.44 17.28 14.04
C THR A 110 -10.13 16.90 12.74
N PHE A 111 -11.37 16.43 12.78
CA PHE A 111 -12.14 16.09 11.57
C PHE A 111 -13.62 16.46 11.72
N ARG A 112 -14.32 16.56 10.59
CA ARG A 112 -15.79 16.70 10.58
C ARG A 112 -16.41 15.73 9.60
N ILE A 113 -17.51 15.09 9.98
CA ILE A 113 -18.31 14.32 9.02
C ILE A 113 -19.09 15.32 8.16
N VAL A 114 -18.81 15.36 6.86
CA VAL A 114 -19.47 16.27 5.91
C VAL A 114 -20.58 15.59 5.13
N GLU A 115 -20.55 14.27 5.06
CA GLU A 115 -21.54 13.47 4.39
C GLU A 115 -21.71 12.16 5.16
N GLY A 116 -22.91 11.94 5.71
CA GLY A 116 -23.24 10.70 6.39
C GLY A 116 -23.26 9.51 5.45
N ILE A 117 -23.28 8.32 6.05
CA ILE A 117 -23.32 7.07 5.28
C ILE A 117 -24.57 6.99 4.43
N GLN A 118 -24.40 6.72 3.14
CA GLN A 118 -25.49 6.58 2.19
C GLN A 118 -25.10 5.71 1.00
N ASP A 119 -26.11 5.16 0.35
CA ASP A 119 -25.97 4.43 -0.90
C ASP A 119 -26.05 5.43 -2.07
N LYS A 120 -25.23 5.20 -3.09
CA LYS A 120 -25.13 6.04 -4.28
C LYS A 120 -25.58 5.27 -5.50
N GLU A 121 -26.16 5.99 -6.46
CA GLU A 121 -26.67 5.41 -7.72
C GLU A 121 -25.59 4.70 -8.57
N TRP A 122 -24.32 5.03 -8.35
CA TRP A 122 -23.17 4.39 -8.99
C TRP A 122 -22.66 3.14 -8.26
N GLY A 123 -23.42 2.57 -7.33
CA GLY A 123 -23.12 1.28 -6.72
C GLY A 123 -22.22 1.33 -5.48
N PHE A 124 -22.00 2.51 -4.89
CA PHE A 124 -21.18 2.64 -3.67
C PHE A 124 -22.04 2.92 -2.46
N ARG A 125 -21.68 2.32 -1.33
CA ARG A 125 -22.04 2.85 -0.02
C ARG A 125 -20.88 3.64 0.52
N GLN A 126 -21.08 4.92 0.80
CA GLN A 126 -20.00 5.83 1.17
C GLN A 126 -20.39 6.85 2.23
N PHE A 127 -19.38 7.38 2.91
CA PHE A 127 -19.47 8.58 3.76
C PHE A 127 -18.21 9.42 3.54
N SER A 128 -18.26 10.71 3.87
CA SER A 128 -17.14 11.63 3.68
C SER A 128 -16.83 12.42 4.95
N ILE A 129 -15.55 12.60 5.22
CA ILE A 129 -15.04 13.49 6.26
C ILE A 129 -14.15 14.57 5.66
N LYS A 130 -14.01 15.69 6.37
CA LYS A 130 -12.92 16.65 6.13
C LYS A 130 -11.95 16.66 7.31
N ASP A 131 -10.66 16.67 7.02
CA ASP A 131 -9.62 16.87 8.02
C ASP A 131 -9.55 18.34 8.50
N ARG A 132 -8.59 18.65 9.39
CA ARG A 132 -8.36 20.00 9.93
C ARG A 132 -8.07 21.02 8.83
N ASP A 133 -7.41 20.59 7.77
CA ASP A 133 -7.00 21.44 6.65
C ASP A 133 -8.08 21.56 5.58
N GLY A 134 -9.12 20.74 5.68
CA GLY A 134 -10.26 20.72 4.76
C GLY A 134 -10.10 19.72 3.63
N ASN A 135 -9.03 18.92 3.61
CA ASN A 135 -8.90 17.80 2.69
C ASN A 135 -10.03 16.80 2.95
N GLN A 136 -10.59 16.23 1.89
CA GLN A 136 -11.73 15.33 1.99
C GLN A 136 -11.31 13.87 1.78
N LEU A 137 -11.66 13.02 2.72
CA LEU A 137 -11.60 11.57 2.56
C LEU A 137 -13.00 11.01 2.44
N THR A 138 -13.25 10.30 1.35
CA THR A 138 -14.49 9.55 1.16
C THR A 138 -14.18 8.06 1.31
N PHE A 139 -14.78 7.42 2.30
CA PHE A 139 -14.63 5.99 2.50
C PHE A 139 -15.82 5.29 1.87
N PHE A 140 -15.56 4.27 1.05
CA PHE A 140 -16.61 3.56 0.36
C PHE A 140 -16.41 2.05 0.41
N ARG A 141 -17.50 1.33 0.17
CA ARG A 141 -17.52 -0.08 -0.22
C ARG A 141 -18.45 -0.23 -1.42
N PHE A 142 -18.29 -1.31 -2.16
CA PHE A 142 -19.26 -1.69 -3.18
C PHE A 142 -20.59 -2.11 -2.54
N LEU A 143 -21.69 -1.79 -3.21
CA LEU A 143 -23.00 -2.37 -2.91
C LEU A 143 -23.05 -3.79 -3.47
N GLU A 144 -23.80 -4.65 -2.78
CA GLU A 144 -24.01 -6.03 -3.21
C GLU A 144 -24.71 -6.05 -4.57
N GLY A 145 -24.17 -6.83 -5.52
CA GLY A 145 -24.65 -6.93 -6.89
C GLY A 145 -24.39 -5.68 -7.73
N SER A 146 -23.49 -4.79 -7.30
CA SER A 146 -23.06 -3.67 -8.14
C SER A 146 -22.00 -4.08 -9.15
N ASN A 147 -21.98 -3.44 -10.31
CA ASN A 147 -20.94 -3.67 -11.34
C ASN A 147 -19.50 -3.53 -10.79
N GLY A 148 -19.33 -2.70 -9.75
CA GLY A 148 -18.03 -2.52 -9.10
C GLY A 148 -17.60 -3.72 -8.26
N GLU A 149 -18.53 -4.39 -7.59
CA GLU A 149 -18.27 -5.64 -6.86
C GLU A 149 -17.88 -6.75 -7.84
N GLU A 150 -18.66 -6.94 -8.91
CA GLU A 150 -18.41 -7.97 -9.92
C GLU A 150 -17.03 -7.81 -10.61
N MET A 151 -16.63 -6.57 -10.93
CA MET A 151 -15.30 -6.31 -11.51
C MET A 151 -14.17 -6.57 -10.50
N TRP A 152 -14.38 -6.22 -9.23
CA TRP A 152 -13.38 -6.41 -8.19
C TRP A 152 -13.13 -7.89 -7.91
N GLU A 153 -14.20 -8.69 -7.77
CA GLU A 153 -14.10 -10.13 -7.57
C GLU A 153 -13.41 -10.84 -8.75
N ARG A 154 -13.68 -10.38 -9.98
CA ARG A 154 -13.01 -10.91 -11.17
C ARG A 154 -11.50 -10.62 -11.18
N ALA A 155 -11.10 -9.42 -10.77
CA ALA A 155 -9.69 -9.04 -10.72
C ALA A 155 -8.91 -9.87 -9.67
N GLU A 156 -9.51 -10.13 -8.50
CA GLU A 156 -8.91 -10.98 -7.46
C GLU A 156 -8.82 -12.45 -7.91
N GLY A 157 -9.84 -12.97 -8.63
CA GLY A 157 -9.83 -14.33 -9.16
C GLY A 157 -8.80 -14.58 -10.28
N GLU A 158 -8.38 -13.54 -11.00
CA GLU A 158 -7.33 -13.64 -12.03
C GLU A 158 -5.92 -13.69 -11.39
N GLU A 159 -5.68 -13.04 -10.24
CA GLU A 159 -4.39 -13.12 -9.50
C GLU A 159 -4.15 -14.51 -8.87
N GLU A 160 -5.19 -15.22 -8.43
CA GLU A 160 -5.06 -16.58 -7.88
C GLU A 160 -4.74 -17.63 -8.97
N GLY A 161 -5.19 -17.42 -10.22
CA GLY A 161 -4.97 -18.33 -11.34
C GLY A 161 -3.56 -18.28 -11.95
N GLU A 162 -2.83 -17.16 -11.80
CA GLU A 162 -1.44 -17.04 -12.26
C GLU A 162 -0.41 -17.60 -11.27
N GLY A 163 -0.77 -17.69 -9.98
CA GLY A 163 0.07 -18.30 -8.93
C GLY A 163 0.23 -19.82 -9.04
N GLU A 164 -0.66 -20.50 -9.77
CA GLU A 164 -0.59 -21.95 -10.00
C GLU A 164 0.25 -22.33 -11.24
N ARG A 165 0.31 -21.44 -12.24
CA ARG A 165 1.03 -21.70 -13.51
C ARG A 165 2.55 -21.59 -13.40
N THR A 166 3.09 -21.01 -12.31
CA THR A 166 4.54 -20.91 -12.08
C THR A 166 5.13 -22.09 -11.31
N LYS A 167 4.32 -22.96 -10.68
CA LYS A 167 4.84 -24.13 -9.93
C LYS A 167 5.15 -25.35 -10.77
N GLU A 168 4.68 -25.41 -12.03
CA GLU A 168 4.97 -26.53 -12.94
C GLU A 168 6.24 -26.36 -13.78
N ASN A 169 6.81 -25.16 -13.87
CA ASN A 169 7.99 -24.91 -14.71
C ASN A 169 9.35 -25.05 -13.99
N GLU A 170 9.36 -25.36 -12.69
CA GLU A 170 10.60 -25.61 -11.91
C GLU A 170 10.87 -27.09 -11.61
N ARG A 171 10.03 -28.04 -12.08
CA ARG A 171 10.27 -29.49 -11.91
C ARG A 171 10.95 -30.16 -13.11
N GLY A 172 11.83 -29.44 -13.80
CA GLY A 172 12.42 -29.91 -15.04
C GLY A 172 13.88 -29.55 -15.25
N CYS A 173 14.71 -29.46 -14.20
CA CYS A 173 16.18 -29.46 -14.34
C CYS A 173 16.91 -29.58 -13.00
N VAL A 174 16.86 -30.73 -12.34
CA VAL A 174 17.94 -31.13 -11.42
C VAL A 174 18.09 -32.64 -11.49
N ASP A 175 18.87 -33.12 -12.45
CA ASP A 175 19.51 -34.43 -12.33
C ASP A 175 20.88 -34.38 -13.00
N SER A 176 21.83 -35.06 -12.37
CA SER A 176 23.26 -35.16 -12.71
C SER A 176 24.14 -34.02 -12.20
N LEU A 177 24.64 -34.19 -10.98
CA LEU A 177 26.09 -34.28 -10.72
C LEU A 177 26.35 -34.49 -9.22
N TYR A 178 26.19 -35.71 -8.71
CA TYR A 178 26.98 -36.18 -7.56
C TYR A 178 27.16 -37.71 -7.59
N GLU A 179 28.29 -38.12 -6.99
CA GLU A 179 28.84 -39.47 -6.80
C GLU A 179 29.75 -39.97 -7.93
N THR A 180 31.05 -40.17 -7.70
CA THR A 180 31.63 -40.95 -6.60
C THR A 180 33.08 -40.55 -6.30
N LYS A 181 33.48 -40.56 -5.02
CA LYS A 181 34.87 -40.86 -4.62
C LYS A 181 34.84 -41.86 -3.47
N PRO A 182 35.55 -43.00 -3.56
CA PRO A 182 35.61 -43.97 -2.47
C PRO A 182 36.61 -43.52 -1.41
N LYS A 183 36.25 -43.77 -0.15
CA LYS A 183 37.16 -43.82 0.99
C LYS A 183 37.75 -45.22 1.06
N ASP A 184 39.08 -45.31 1.17
CA ASP A 184 39.77 -46.09 2.21
C ASP A 184 41.29 -46.13 1.93
N ALA A 185 42.06 -45.68 2.91
CA ALA A 185 43.29 -46.33 3.39
C ALA A 185 43.93 -45.48 4.49
N MET A 186 43.76 -45.93 5.74
CA MET A 186 44.69 -45.61 6.82
C MET A 186 46.07 -46.18 6.50
N THR A 187 47.14 -45.44 6.75
CA THR A 187 48.36 -45.99 7.38
C THR A 187 49.18 -44.90 8.06
N ARG A 188 49.81 -45.33 9.16
CA ARG A 188 50.55 -44.59 10.19
C ARG A 188 51.83 -43.94 9.68
N ASP A 189 52.22 -42.80 10.25
CA ASP A 189 53.46 -42.63 11.03
C ASP A 189 53.50 -41.20 11.61
N GLN A 190 53.44 -41.05 12.93
CA GLN A 190 54.56 -40.91 13.87
C GLN A 190 55.21 -39.50 13.90
N GLN A 191 55.01 -38.92 15.10
CA GLN A 191 56.03 -38.26 15.93
C GLN A 191 56.40 -36.78 15.73
N ARG A 192 56.21 -36.06 16.86
CA ARG A 192 57.17 -35.13 17.50
C ARG A 192 57.35 -33.76 16.81
N HIS A 193 57.45 -32.60 17.44
CA HIS A 193 57.54 -32.04 18.79
C HIS A 193 56.87 -30.64 18.66
N GLY A 194 56.08 -30.11 19.59
CA GLY A 194 56.53 -29.60 20.88
C GLY A 194 56.82 -28.09 20.83
N VAL A 195 56.12 -27.34 21.70
CA VAL A 195 56.57 -26.10 22.39
C VAL A 195 56.28 -24.75 21.70
N GLY A 196 55.18 -24.11 22.11
CA GLY A 196 55.25 -22.72 22.62
C GLY A 196 55.62 -22.75 24.12
N PRO A 197 55.75 -21.63 24.87
CA PRO A 197 55.03 -20.37 24.69
C PRO A 197 55.87 -19.08 24.98
N GLY A 198 55.27 -17.91 24.83
CA GLY A 198 55.81 -16.62 25.27
C GLY A 198 55.23 -15.44 24.53
#